data_AF-A0A6L8I6C1-F1
#
_entry.id   AF-A0A6L8I6C1-F1
#
_cell.length_a   1.000
_cell.length_b   1.000
_cell.length_c   1.000
_cell.angle_alpha   90.00
_cell.angle_beta   90.00
_cell.angle_gamma   90.00
#
_symmetry.space_group_name_H-M   'P 1'
#
loop_
_entity.id
_entity.type
_entity.pdbx_description
1 polymer ?
#
loop_
_entity_poly.entity_id
_entity_poly.type
_entity_poly.pdbx_seq_one_letter_code
_entity_poly.pdbx_strand_id
1 'polypeptide(L)'
;EEIDAAEQDPLHKLQLKFNPAAVGEEKRRGPRYTPLSKRQDRPAAILWLVKFHPELSDGQISKLVGTTKPTIQSIRDRSHWNISNIQPIDPVALGLCKQSELDAAVHKAAAKKASEGEVMTDEERRKLVSTEQSLGADPEPRIPTAISGLETFTLSDKPDKDAEDSAVPDADSFFNLPDSAGDDGGADGAAEDDD
;
A
#
# COMPACT_ATOMS: atom_id res chain seq x y z
N GLU A 1 24.27 -54.51 -2.31
CA GLU A 1 23.46 -54.35 -1.08
C GLU A 1 22.00 -54.73 -1.29
N GLU A 2 21.18 -53.99 -2.04
CA GLU A 2 19.76 -54.36 -2.24
C GLU A 2 19.56 -55.69 -2.99
N ILE A 3 20.45 -55.99 -3.95
CA ILE A 3 20.42 -57.26 -4.72
C ILE A 3 20.81 -58.44 -3.83
N ASP A 4 21.84 -58.27 -2.99
CA ASP A 4 22.33 -59.31 -2.09
C ASP A 4 21.29 -59.64 -0.99
N ALA A 5 20.56 -58.63 -0.51
CA ALA A 5 19.46 -58.80 0.44
C ALA A 5 18.25 -59.53 -0.18
N ALA A 6 17.94 -59.25 -1.45
CA ALA A 6 16.86 -59.91 -2.18
C ALA A 6 17.18 -61.35 -2.57
N GLU A 7 18.46 -61.69 -2.76
CA GLU A 7 18.89 -63.07 -3.02
C GLU A 7 18.75 -63.96 -1.78
N GLN A 8 18.90 -63.38 -0.58
CA GLN A 8 18.83 -64.11 0.69
C GLN A 8 17.41 -64.28 1.24
N ASP A 9 16.45 -63.43 0.85
CA ASP A 9 15.07 -63.50 1.34
C ASP A 9 14.04 -63.33 0.19
N PRO A 10 13.28 -64.40 -0.15
CA PRO A 10 12.23 -64.36 -1.16
C PRO A 10 11.05 -63.42 -0.84
N LEU A 11 10.89 -62.99 0.41
CA LEU A 11 9.86 -62.04 0.85
C LEU A 11 10.36 -60.59 0.87
N HIS A 12 11.64 -60.35 0.55
CA HIS A 12 12.22 -59.02 0.56
C HIS A 12 11.56 -58.10 -0.48
N LYS A 13 11.07 -56.95 -0.03
CA LYS A 13 10.42 -55.96 -0.90
C LYS A 13 11.47 -55.07 -1.53
N LEU A 14 11.82 -55.40 -2.77
CA LEU A 14 12.74 -54.62 -3.60
C LEU A 14 12.35 -53.14 -3.67
N GLN A 15 13.30 -52.26 -3.35
CA GLN A 15 13.17 -50.83 -3.56
C GLN A 15 13.92 -50.37 -4.82
N LEU A 16 13.28 -49.53 -5.64
CA LEU A 16 13.90 -49.00 -6.85
C LEU A 16 15.03 -48.04 -6.47
N LYS A 17 16.25 -48.34 -6.92
CA LYS A 17 17.41 -47.45 -6.72
C LYS A 17 17.15 -46.10 -7.38
N PHE A 18 17.07 -45.05 -6.57
CA PHE A 18 16.91 -43.68 -7.05
C PHE A 18 18.13 -43.28 -7.89
N ASN A 19 17.90 -42.95 -9.16
CA ASN A 19 18.94 -42.41 -10.03
C ASN A 19 18.94 -40.88 -9.92
N PRO A 20 19.94 -40.25 -9.29
CA PRO A 20 20.00 -38.80 -9.17
C PRO A 20 20.10 -38.09 -10.53
N ALA A 21 20.55 -38.77 -11.59
CA ALA A 21 20.56 -38.23 -12.96
C ALA A 21 19.18 -38.27 -13.66
N ALA A 22 18.19 -38.98 -13.09
CA ALA A 22 16.81 -39.00 -13.58
C ALA A 22 15.99 -37.80 -13.07
N VAL A 23 16.51 -37.07 -12.08
CA VAL A 23 16.01 -35.75 -11.72
C VAL A 23 16.48 -34.79 -12.82
N GLY A 24 15.70 -34.71 -13.90
CA GLY A 24 15.99 -33.82 -15.01
C GLY A 24 16.22 -32.39 -14.51
N GLU A 25 17.05 -31.64 -15.24
CA GLU A 25 17.33 -30.23 -14.95
C GLU A 25 16.03 -29.49 -14.66
N GLU A 26 15.91 -28.93 -13.46
CA GLU A 26 14.74 -28.15 -13.07
C GLU A 26 14.61 -27.03 -14.10
N LYS A 27 13.60 -27.11 -14.98
CA LYS A 27 13.43 -26.18 -16.08
C LYS A 27 13.52 -24.77 -15.53
N ARG A 28 14.64 -24.09 -15.81
CA ARG A 28 14.79 -22.68 -15.50
C ARG A 28 13.65 -21.97 -16.19
N ARG A 29 12.71 -21.47 -15.40
CA ARG A 29 11.55 -20.76 -15.92
C ARG A 29 12.07 -19.49 -16.57
N GLY A 30 12.11 -19.51 -17.91
CA GLY A 30 12.38 -18.32 -18.70
C GLY A 30 11.31 -17.24 -18.47
N PRO A 31 11.53 -16.03 -18.98
CA PRO A 31 10.56 -14.94 -18.88
C PRO A 31 9.17 -15.39 -19.37
N ARG A 32 8.17 -15.33 -18.50
CA ARG A 32 6.79 -15.72 -18.83
C ARG A 32 6.18 -14.65 -19.74
N TYR A 33 5.92 -14.97 -21.00
CA TYR A 33 5.27 -14.03 -21.91
C TYR A 33 3.83 -13.76 -21.45
N THR A 34 3.48 -12.49 -21.26
CA THR A 34 2.09 -12.09 -20.97
C THR A 34 1.39 -11.72 -22.29
N PRO A 35 0.29 -12.40 -22.66
CA PRO A 35 -0.45 -12.12 -23.90
C PRO A 35 -1.06 -10.71 -23.88
N LEU A 36 -1.29 -10.13 -25.06
CA LEU A 36 -1.73 -8.74 -25.26
C LEU A 36 -2.95 -8.37 -24.41
N SER A 37 -3.92 -9.27 -24.31
CA SER A 37 -5.15 -9.07 -23.51
C SER A 37 -4.87 -8.78 -22.05
N LYS A 38 -3.87 -9.44 -21.46
CA LYS A 38 -3.49 -9.28 -20.05
C LYS A 38 -2.47 -8.17 -19.83
N ARG A 39 -2.07 -7.43 -20.87
CA ARG A 39 -1.02 -6.40 -20.76
C ARG A 39 -1.49 -5.13 -20.08
N GLN A 40 -2.77 -4.79 -20.25
CA GLN A 40 -3.43 -3.63 -19.65
C GLN A 40 -3.61 -3.81 -18.13
N ASP A 41 -3.67 -5.06 -17.65
CA ASP A 41 -3.82 -5.38 -16.23
C ASP A 41 -2.49 -5.40 -15.47
N ARG A 42 -1.34 -5.36 -16.17
CA ARG A 42 -0.02 -5.38 -15.52
C ARG A 42 0.26 -4.15 -14.67
N PRO A 43 -0.04 -2.91 -15.12
CA PRO A 43 0.03 -1.73 -14.25
C PRO A 43 -0.80 -1.86 -12.97
N ALA A 44 -2.00 -2.47 -13.03
CA ALA A 44 -2.84 -2.74 -11.87
C ALA A 44 -2.16 -3.71 -10.87
N ALA A 45 -1.59 -4.80 -11.38
CA ALA A 45 -0.83 -5.77 -10.60
C ALA A 45 0.41 -5.15 -9.92
N ILE A 46 1.17 -4.34 -10.67
CA ILE A 46 2.37 -3.67 -10.15
C ILE A 46 1.97 -2.67 -9.05
N LEU A 47 0.91 -1.90 -9.28
CA LEU A 47 0.42 -0.93 -8.31
C LEU A 47 -0.01 -1.61 -7.01
N TRP A 48 -0.66 -2.77 -7.09
CA TRP A 48 -1.02 -3.57 -5.93
C TRP A 48 0.21 -4.03 -5.15
N LEU A 49 1.21 -4.60 -5.82
CA LEU A 49 2.45 -5.05 -5.18
C LEU A 49 3.21 -3.92 -4.51
N VAL A 50 3.33 -2.76 -5.17
CA VAL A 50 4.02 -1.59 -4.60
C VAL A 50 3.27 -1.02 -3.40
N LYS A 51 1.93 -1.08 -3.40
CA LYS A 51 1.09 -0.56 -2.31
C LYS A 51 1.04 -1.48 -1.09
N PHE A 52 0.89 -2.79 -1.30
CA PHE A 52 0.65 -3.75 -0.22
C PHE A 52 1.89 -4.53 0.20
N HIS A 53 2.90 -4.62 -0.66
CA HIS A 53 4.16 -5.33 -0.39
C HIS A 53 5.38 -4.47 -0.75
N PRO A 54 5.60 -3.34 -0.06
CA PRO A 54 6.77 -2.49 -0.29
C PRO A 54 8.08 -3.20 0.08
N GLU A 55 8.04 -4.32 0.82
CA GLU A 55 9.21 -5.17 1.04
C GLU A 55 9.76 -5.83 -0.23
N LEU A 56 8.95 -5.96 -1.29
CA LEU A 56 9.38 -6.58 -2.53
C LEU A 56 10.29 -5.66 -3.35
N SER A 57 11.46 -6.18 -3.71
CA SER A 57 12.36 -5.50 -4.65
C SER A 57 11.81 -5.49 -6.07
N ASP A 58 12.20 -4.49 -6.87
CA ASP A 58 11.82 -4.38 -8.29
C ASP A 58 12.22 -5.62 -9.11
N GLY A 59 13.31 -6.28 -8.70
CA GLY A 59 13.76 -7.55 -9.28
C GLY A 59 12.82 -8.72 -8.99
N GLN A 60 12.19 -8.76 -7.82
CA GLN A 60 11.16 -9.75 -7.48
C GLN A 60 9.86 -9.45 -8.23
N ILE A 61 9.42 -8.19 -8.25
CA ILE A 61 8.21 -7.76 -8.98
C ILE A 61 8.33 -8.08 -10.48
N SER A 62 9.49 -7.80 -11.09
CA SER A 62 9.76 -8.11 -12.50
C SER A 62 9.61 -9.61 -12.80
N LYS A 63 10.07 -10.49 -11.89
CA LYS A 63 9.96 -11.94 -12.03
C LYS A 63 8.52 -12.46 -11.85
N LEU A 64 7.76 -11.87 -10.92
CA LEU A 64 6.38 -12.28 -10.64
C LEU A 64 5.41 -11.89 -11.75
N VAL A 65 5.50 -10.64 -12.23
CA VAL A 65 4.55 -10.07 -13.20
C VAL A 65 5.02 -10.26 -14.64
N GLY A 66 6.32 -10.47 -14.88
CA GLY A 66 6.88 -10.54 -16.24
C GLY A 66 6.95 -9.17 -16.92
N THR A 67 7.25 -8.12 -16.15
CA THR A 67 7.39 -6.74 -16.62
C THR A 67 8.84 -6.26 -16.52
N THR A 68 9.15 -5.09 -17.08
CA THR A 68 10.48 -4.48 -17.02
C THR A 68 10.61 -3.51 -15.82
N LYS A 69 11.84 -3.32 -15.33
CA LYS A 69 12.13 -2.41 -14.21
C LYS A 69 11.71 -0.95 -14.46
N PRO A 70 11.91 -0.36 -15.66
CA PRO A 70 11.46 1.01 -15.92
C PRO A 70 9.94 1.18 -15.80
N THR A 71 9.17 0.16 -16.20
CA THR A 71 7.71 0.19 -16.02
C THR A 71 7.33 0.16 -14.54
N ILE A 72 8.03 -0.62 -13.72
CA ILE A 72 7.81 -0.66 -12.26
C ILE A 72 8.11 0.71 -11.63
N GLN A 73 9.23 1.32 -12.00
CA GLN A 73 9.60 2.66 -11.55
C GLN A 73 8.55 3.71 -11.93
N SER A 74 8.06 3.69 -13.18
CA SER A 74 7.02 4.64 -13.61
C SER A 74 5.72 4.53 -12.81
N ILE A 75 5.40 3.35 -12.28
CA ILE A 75 4.23 3.15 -11.42
C ILE A 75 4.50 3.64 -10.00
N ARG A 76 5.71 3.40 -9.46
CA ARG A 76 6.12 3.90 -8.14
C ARG A 76 6.19 5.41 -8.10
N ASP A 77 6.77 6.01 -9.15
CA ASP A 77 6.92 7.46 -9.30
C ASP A 77 5.62 8.12 -9.79
N ARG A 78 4.57 7.33 -10.03
CA ARG A 78 3.27 7.79 -10.55
C ARG A 78 3.38 8.58 -11.86
N SER A 79 4.37 8.25 -12.70
CA SER A 79 4.61 8.85 -14.01
C SER A 79 4.08 7.99 -15.17
N HIS A 80 3.43 6.86 -14.88
CA HIS A 80 2.75 6.08 -15.90
C HIS A 80 1.59 6.87 -16.50
N TRP A 81 1.50 6.90 -17.83
CA TRP A 81 0.52 7.71 -18.58
C TRP A 81 -0.95 7.53 -18.15
N ASN A 82 -1.31 6.37 -17.59
CA ASN A 82 -2.67 6.06 -17.13
C ASN A 82 -2.78 5.84 -15.61
N ILE A 83 -1.82 6.33 -14.81
CA ILE A 83 -1.79 6.03 -13.36
C ILE A 83 -3.07 6.45 -12.62
N SER A 84 -3.74 7.52 -13.07
CA SER A 84 -4.94 8.06 -12.44
C SER A 84 -6.15 7.13 -12.52
N ASN A 85 -6.25 6.31 -13.56
CA ASN A 85 -7.41 5.43 -13.78
C ASN A 85 -7.17 3.98 -13.37
N ILE A 86 -5.93 3.61 -13.04
CA ILE A 86 -5.58 2.23 -12.69
C ILE A 86 -5.98 1.94 -11.25
N GLN A 87 -6.71 0.84 -11.05
CA GLN A 87 -7.01 0.31 -9.72
C GLN A 87 -6.01 -0.80 -9.35
N PRO A 88 -5.56 -0.88 -8.09
CA PRO A 88 -4.69 -1.95 -7.65
C PRO A 88 -5.48 -3.27 -7.59
N ILE A 89 -5.06 -4.26 -8.37
CA ILE A 89 -5.65 -5.61 -8.40
C ILE A 89 -4.56 -6.64 -8.10
N ASP A 90 -4.89 -7.66 -7.32
CA ASP A 90 -3.96 -8.73 -6.95
C ASP A 90 -3.44 -9.48 -8.21
N PRO A 91 -2.09 -9.62 -8.38
CA PRO A 91 -1.50 -10.37 -9.50
C PRO A 91 -1.90 -11.85 -9.56
N VAL A 92 -2.29 -12.48 -8.44
CA VAL A 92 -2.78 -13.87 -8.42
C VAL A 92 -4.18 -13.95 -9.01
N ALA A 93 -5.05 -13.01 -8.65
CA ALA A 93 -6.41 -12.91 -9.21
C ALA A 93 -6.38 -12.69 -10.74
N LEU A 94 -5.39 -11.93 -11.22
CA LEU A 94 -5.15 -11.72 -12.66
C LEU A 94 -4.49 -12.94 -13.35
N GLY A 95 -4.05 -13.93 -12.57
CA GLY A 95 -3.36 -15.12 -13.04
C GLY A 95 -1.98 -14.84 -13.64
N LEU A 96 -1.28 -13.81 -13.15
CA LEU A 96 0.08 -13.45 -13.57
C LEU A 96 1.12 -14.24 -12.77
N CYS A 97 0.91 -14.38 -11.47
CA CYS A 97 1.69 -15.24 -10.57
C CYS A 97 0.81 -16.32 -9.93
N LYS A 98 1.46 -17.34 -9.37
CA LYS A 98 0.79 -18.32 -8.50
C LYS A 98 0.84 -17.85 -7.05
N GLN A 99 -0.15 -18.23 -6.24
CA GLN A 99 -0.17 -17.92 -4.81
C GLN A 99 1.14 -18.33 -4.11
N SER A 100 1.59 -19.56 -4.36
CA SER A 100 2.85 -20.07 -3.80
C SER A 100 4.09 -19.25 -4.19
N GLU A 101 4.09 -18.64 -5.38
CA GLU A 101 5.20 -17.80 -5.85
C GLU A 101 5.20 -16.43 -5.15
N LEU A 102 4.01 -15.86 -4.95
CA LEU A 102 3.83 -14.61 -4.23
C LEU A 102 4.26 -14.75 -2.76
N ASP A 103 3.73 -15.77 -2.07
CA ASP A 103 4.01 -16.01 -0.66
C ASP A 103 5.52 -16.25 -0.45
N ALA A 104 6.15 -17.08 -1.29
CA ALA A 104 7.59 -17.32 -1.22
C ALA A 104 8.44 -16.05 -1.44
N ALA A 105 8.00 -15.16 -2.34
CA ALA A 105 8.70 -13.90 -2.59
C ALA A 105 8.56 -12.93 -1.42
N VAL A 106 7.38 -12.84 -0.81
CA VAL A 106 7.09 -12.03 0.38
C VAL A 106 7.88 -12.53 1.59
N HIS A 107 7.85 -13.83 1.87
CA HIS A 107 8.63 -14.41 2.97
C HIS A 107 10.14 -14.15 2.81
N LYS A 108 10.67 -14.32 1.59
CA LYS A 108 12.08 -14.06 1.30
C LYS A 108 12.44 -12.58 1.44
N ALA A 109 11.56 -11.68 0.99
CA ALA A 109 11.76 -10.24 1.13
C ALA A 109 11.69 -9.79 2.60
N ALA A 110 10.70 -10.27 3.35
CA ALA A 110 10.53 -9.98 4.77
C ALA A 110 11.73 -10.47 5.59
N ALA A 111 12.19 -11.70 5.34
CA ALA A 111 13.38 -12.25 6.01
C ALA A 111 14.64 -11.42 5.70
N LYS A 112 14.80 -10.97 4.45
CA LYS A 112 15.92 -10.12 4.05
C LYS A 112 15.86 -8.75 4.74
N LYS A 113 14.69 -8.10 4.75
CA LYS A 113 14.50 -6.80 5.40
C LYS A 113 14.70 -6.89 6.92
N ALA A 114 14.25 -7.97 7.55
CA ALA A 114 14.51 -8.25 8.96
C ALA A 114 16.01 -8.42 9.25
N SER A 115 16.77 -9.07 8.35
CA SER A 115 18.23 -9.21 8.49
C SER A 115 19.01 -7.92 8.25
N GLU A 116 18.47 -7.00 7.43
CA GLU A 116 19.10 -5.72 7.10
C GLU A 116 18.81 -4.62 8.14
N GLY A 117 18.01 -4.90 9.18
CA GLY A 117 17.84 -4.05 10.35
C GLY A 117 17.03 -2.77 10.13
N GLU A 118 16.52 -2.51 8.92
CA GLU A 118 15.63 -1.38 8.64
C GLU A 118 14.18 -1.73 9.02
N VAL A 119 13.94 -1.86 10.32
CA VAL A 119 12.61 -1.95 10.91
C VAL A 119 12.19 -0.53 11.29
N MET A 120 11.82 0.26 10.29
CA MET A 120 10.62 1.07 10.48
C MET A 120 9.47 0.22 9.95
N THR A 121 8.72 -0.38 10.87
CA THR A 121 7.43 -1.00 10.57
C THR A 121 6.48 0.04 9.97
N ASP A 122 5.56 -0.37 9.11
CA ASP A 122 4.54 0.56 8.55
C ASP A 122 3.69 1.19 9.68
N GLU A 123 3.59 0.49 10.81
CA GLU A 123 3.04 0.99 12.07
C GLU A 123 3.82 2.19 12.63
N GLU A 124 5.14 2.15 12.63
CA GLU A 124 6.00 3.28 13.03
C GLU A 124 6.01 4.43 12.01
N ARG A 125 5.71 4.15 10.72
CA ARG A 125 5.53 5.21 9.71
C ARG A 125 4.14 5.84 9.74
N ARG A 126 3.11 5.11 10.18
CA ARG A 126 1.73 5.61 10.32
C ARG A 126 1.43 6.17 11.71
N LYS A 127 2.21 5.80 12.73
CA LYS A 127 2.10 6.36 14.08
C LYS A 127 2.73 7.76 14.08
N LEU A 128 1.93 8.76 14.45
CA LEU A 128 2.42 10.12 14.64
C LEU A 128 3.52 10.09 15.71
N VAL A 129 4.66 10.71 15.40
CA VAL A 129 5.76 10.91 16.35
C VAL A 129 5.18 11.50 17.64
N SER A 130 5.47 10.88 18.79
CA SER A 130 4.99 11.36 20.09
C SER A 130 5.49 12.79 20.33
N THR A 131 4.68 13.64 20.95
CA THR A 131 5.02 15.03 21.26
C THR A 131 6.36 15.14 22.01
N GLU A 132 6.69 14.16 22.85
CA GLU A 132 7.96 14.11 23.59
C GLU A 132 9.18 13.89 22.68
N GLN A 133 9.05 13.10 21.60
CA GLN A 133 10.13 12.92 20.62
C GLN A 133 10.32 14.15 19.74
N SER A 134 9.25 14.90 19.48
CA SER A 134 9.33 16.16 18.72
C SER A 134 9.88 17.32 19.55
N LEU A 135 9.71 17.29 20.88
CA LEU A 135 10.21 18.31 21.81
C LEU A 135 11.63 18.01 22.35
N GLY A 136 12.12 16.78 22.19
CA GLY A 136 13.46 16.35 22.62
C GLY A 136 14.59 16.51 21.59
N ALA A 137 14.30 17.10 20.42
CA ALA A 137 15.36 17.46 19.48
C ALA A 137 16.13 18.66 20.04
N ASP A 138 17.43 18.47 20.33
CA ASP A 138 18.32 19.56 20.75
C ASP A 138 18.20 20.77 19.80
N PRO A 139 18.15 22.00 20.31
CA PRO A 139 18.02 23.22 19.51
C PRO A 139 19.37 23.56 18.86
N GLU A 140 19.94 22.66 18.06
CA GLU A 140 20.90 23.05 17.04
C GLU A 140 20.13 23.29 15.74
N PRO A 141 19.98 24.56 15.34
CA PRO A 141 19.31 24.88 14.09
C PRO A 141 20.20 24.41 12.95
N ARG A 142 19.92 23.21 12.41
CA ARG A 142 20.38 22.81 11.08
C ARG A 142 19.62 23.63 10.07
N ILE A 143 20.01 24.89 9.91
CA ILE A 143 19.53 25.74 8.83
C ILE A 143 20.25 25.25 7.57
N PRO A 144 19.59 24.53 6.64
CA PRO A 144 20.19 24.30 5.33
C PRO A 144 20.39 25.67 4.70
N THR A 145 21.59 25.93 4.20
CA THR A 145 22.07 27.18 3.57
C THR A 145 21.27 27.62 2.32
N ALA A 146 20.14 26.97 2.03
CA ALA A 146 19.27 27.22 0.88
C ALA A 146 18.05 28.12 1.17
N ILE A 147 17.84 28.60 2.41
CA ILE A 147 16.68 29.45 2.80
C ILE A 147 16.99 30.97 2.82
N SER A 148 18.08 31.41 2.19
CA SER A 148 18.42 32.85 2.10
C SER A 148 17.40 33.72 1.33
N GLY A 149 16.36 33.13 0.71
CA GLY A 149 15.34 33.83 -0.07
C GLY A 149 14.04 34.21 0.67
N LEU A 150 13.90 33.86 1.96
CA LEU A 150 12.69 34.15 2.74
C LEU A 150 12.81 35.38 3.66
N GLU A 151 13.96 36.03 3.72
CA GLU A 151 14.19 37.24 4.54
C GLU A 151 13.39 38.47 4.06
N THR A 152 12.69 38.38 2.93
CA THR A 152 11.83 39.46 2.41
C THR A 152 10.38 39.37 2.90
N PHE A 153 10.01 38.33 3.65
CA PHE A 153 8.70 38.28 4.31
C PHE A 153 8.80 38.78 5.75
N THR A 154 9.15 40.06 5.89
CA THR A 154 9.01 40.78 7.15
C THR A 154 7.54 41.02 7.41
N LEU A 155 7.01 40.36 8.44
CA LEU A 155 5.70 40.64 9.02
C LEU A 155 5.67 42.12 9.40
N SER A 156 5.04 42.97 8.58
CA SER A 156 4.85 44.38 8.92
C SER A 156 3.90 44.48 10.11
N ASP A 157 4.48 44.75 11.27
CA ASP A 157 3.78 45.25 12.45
C ASP A 157 3.16 46.62 12.10
N LYS A 158 1.83 46.65 11.97
CA LYS A 158 1.05 47.88 11.88
C LYS A 158 0.50 48.18 13.27
N PRO A 159 0.85 49.31 13.90
CA PRO A 159 0.20 49.71 15.13
C PRO A 159 -1.06 50.51 14.76
N ASP A 160 -2.18 49.82 14.59
CA ASP A 160 -3.49 50.47 14.62
C ASP A 160 -4.06 50.34 16.05
N LYS A 161 -4.25 51.52 16.64
CA LYS A 161 -5.06 51.75 17.84
C LYS A 161 -6.43 51.12 17.62
N ASP A 162 -6.84 50.25 18.53
CA ASP A 162 -8.04 50.40 19.35
C ASP A 162 -8.22 49.12 20.16
N ALA A 163 -8.12 49.27 21.49
CA ALA A 163 -8.51 48.24 22.43
C ALA A 163 -10.04 48.14 22.46
N GLU A 164 -10.53 46.93 22.78
CA GLU A 164 -11.95 46.54 22.97
C GLU A 164 -12.66 46.02 21.71
N ASP A 165 -12.42 44.75 21.36
CA ASP A 165 -13.46 43.71 21.49
C ASP A 165 -12.88 42.32 21.20
N SER A 166 -12.58 41.55 22.26
CA SER A 166 -12.29 40.11 22.16
C SER A 166 -13.24 39.32 23.06
N ALA A 167 -14.50 39.75 23.11
CA ALA A 167 -15.56 38.92 23.66
C ALA A 167 -15.87 37.82 22.63
N VAL A 168 -15.49 36.58 22.97
CA VAL A 168 -16.09 35.40 22.35
C VAL A 168 -17.62 35.55 22.40
N PRO A 169 -18.35 35.50 21.26
CA PRO A 169 -19.78 35.70 21.28
C PRO A 169 -20.47 34.60 22.09
N ASP A 170 -21.46 35.02 22.91
CA ASP A 170 -22.15 34.19 23.89
C ASP A 170 -22.96 33.04 23.25
N ALA A 171 -22.95 31.89 23.91
CA ALA A 171 -23.41 30.60 23.37
C ALA A 171 -24.89 30.59 23.00
N ASP A 172 -25.70 31.44 23.65
CA ASP A 172 -27.15 31.52 23.43
C ASP A 172 -27.51 32.26 22.12
N SER A 173 -26.57 32.92 21.45
CA SER A 173 -26.77 33.47 20.11
C SER A 173 -26.87 32.40 19.01
N PHE A 174 -26.42 31.16 19.29
CA PHE A 174 -26.46 30.06 18.32
C PHE A 174 -27.81 29.33 18.25
N PHE A 175 -28.70 29.51 19.24
CA PHE A 175 -29.95 28.76 19.34
C PHE A 175 -31.20 29.64 19.34
N ASN A 176 -31.18 30.76 18.63
CA ASN A 176 -32.40 31.55 18.43
C ASN A 176 -33.27 30.90 17.33
N LEU A 177 -34.00 29.84 17.69
CA LEU A 177 -35.06 29.28 16.86
C LEU A 177 -36.30 30.17 16.98
N PRO A 178 -37.02 30.47 15.88
CA PRO A 178 -38.27 31.21 15.97
C PRO A 178 -39.29 30.43 16.79
N ASP A 179 -39.84 31.10 17.80
CA ASP A 179 -40.77 30.53 18.77
C ASP A 179 -42.08 30.11 18.09
N SER A 180 -42.60 28.96 18.51
CA SER A 180 -43.86 28.41 18.06
C SER A 180 -45.01 29.13 18.76
N ALA A 181 -45.72 29.99 18.05
CA ALA A 181 -47.09 30.42 18.35
C ALA A 181 -47.64 31.11 17.10
N GLY A 182 -48.76 30.77 16.49
CA GLY A 182 -49.88 29.89 16.79
C GLY A 182 -51.00 30.32 15.83
N ASP A 183 -52.06 29.50 15.69
CA ASP A 183 -53.28 29.78 14.91
C ASP A 183 -53.06 29.75 13.37
N ASP A 184 -53.93 29.25 12.48
CA ASP A 184 -55.34 28.85 12.52
C ASP A 184 -55.71 28.19 11.17
N GLY A 185 -56.69 27.27 11.20
CA GLY A 185 -57.52 26.86 10.03
C GLY A 185 -56.84 25.95 8.99
N GLY A 186 -57.41 24.83 8.54
CA GLY A 186 -58.78 24.34 8.55
C GLY A 186 -58.96 23.46 7.30
N ALA A 187 -59.93 22.55 7.36
CA ALA A 187 -60.56 21.82 6.25
C ALA A 187 -59.84 20.56 5.66
N ASP A 188 -60.34 19.41 6.12
CA ASP A 188 -61.12 18.41 5.35
C ASP A 188 -60.56 17.72 4.09
N GLY A 189 -60.74 16.38 4.09
CA GLY A 189 -60.88 15.52 2.89
C GLY A 189 -59.84 14.40 2.81
N ALA A 190 -60.09 13.16 3.29
CA ALA A 190 -60.75 12.07 2.55
C ALA A 190 -60.07 11.80 1.18
N ALA A 191 -59.23 10.76 1.04
CA ALA A 191 -59.57 9.36 0.72
C ALA A 191 -59.73 9.10 -0.80
N GLU A 192 -59.20 7.94 -1.23
CA GLU A 192 -59.45 7.21 -2.51
C GLU A 192 -58.74 7.77 -3.77
N ASP A 193 -57.76 7.02 -4.31
CA ASP A 193 -57.85 6.04 -5.43
C ASP A 193 -57.82 6.72 -6.82
N ASP A 194 -56.84 6.34 -7.65
CA ASP A 194 -57.05 5.87 -9.05
C ASP A 194 -55.69 5.54 -9.72
N ASP A 195 -55.62 4.32 -10.27
CA ASP A 195 -54.75 3.69 -11.29
C ASP A 195 -53.26 4.05 -11.48
#